data_AF-A0A1T4QW71-F1
#
_entry.id   AF-A0A1T4QW71-F1
#
_cell.length_a   1.000
_cell.length_b   1.000
_cell.length_c   1.000
_cell.angle_alpha   90.00
_cell.angle_beta   90.00
_cell.angle_gamma   90.00
#
_symmetry.space_group_name_H-M   'P 1'
#
loop_
_entity.id
_entity.type
_entity.pdbx_description
1 polymer ?
#
loop_
_entity_poly.entity_id
_entity_poly.type
_entity_poly.pdbx_seq_one_letter_code
_entity_poly.pdbx_strand_id
1 'polypeptide(L)'
;MSLMFKLYRIFTALALMITGLFTFLGVFMVISAGFNPMMLVSVMIWGACFIHSVLSLYLQRSLLLPEIPLKENTPSGIRIMGVITLLFGALLFLLGVGLLALPPEVKKEVVQQLGADNTAILTPMSVMFLLISFILTFNANLSFRFLREWTQRNEGKQ
;
A
#
# COMPACT_ATOMS: atom_id res chain seq x y z
N MET A 1 8.35 -8.43 -22.60
CA MET A 1 7.94 -7.68 -21.39
C MET A 1 8.95 -6.58 -21.11
N SER A 2 8.52 -5.33 -20.97
CA SER A 2 9.40 -4.23 -20.58
C SER A 2 9.86 -4.38 -19.12
N LEU A 3 11.03 -3.81 -18.78
CA LEU A 3 11.55 -3.78 -17.40
C LEU A 3 10.53 -3.17 -16.43
N MET A 4 9.87 -2.09 -16.84
CA MET A 4 8.83 -1.42 -16.05
C MET A 4 7.66 -2.33 -15.72
N PHE A 5 7.27 -3.22 -16.65
CA PHE A 5 6.20 -4.17 -16.39
C PHE A 5 6.64 -5.29 -15.43
N LYS A 6 7.89 -5.74 -15.52
CA LYS A 6 8.46 -6.68 -14.53
C LYS A 6 8.46 -6.06 -13.12
N LEU A 7 8.91 -4.81 -13.01
CA LEU A 7 8.86 -4.06 -11.75
C LEU A 7 7.43 -3.95 -11.24
N TYR A 8 6.46 -3.62 -12.10
CA TYR A 8 5.06 -3.53 -11.70
C TYR A 8 4.55 -4.84 -11.09
N ARG A 9 4.86 -5.99 -11.69
CA ARG A 9 4.51 -7.31 -11.13
C ARG A 9 5.14 -7.53 -9.74
N ILE A 10 6.42 -7.21 -9.58
CA ILE A 10 7.13 -7.38 -8.31
C ILE A 10 6.54 -6.47 -7.23
N PHE A 11 6.38 -5.18 -7.51
CA PHE A 11 5.84 -4.21 -6.56
C PHE A 11 4.39 -4.52 -6.18
N THR A 12 3.55 -4.96 -7.13
CA THR A 12 2.19 -5.41 -6.81
C THR A 12 2.20 -6.65 -5.94
N ALA A 13 3.06 -7.63 -6.19
CA ALA A 13 3.15 -8.83 -5.35
C ALA A 13 3.60 -8.50 -3.92
N LEU A 14 4.61 -7.64 -3.78
CA LEU A 14 5.07 -7.15 -2.47
C LEU A 14 3.98 -6.35 -1.75
N ALA A 15 3.34 -5.40 -2.44
CA ALA A 15 2.26 -4.59 -1.89
C ALA A 15 1.09 -5.47 -1.44
N LEU A 16 0.67 -6.44 -2.26
CA LEU A 16 -0.40 -7.38 -1.94
C LEU A 16 -0.07 -8.22 -0.70
N MET A 17 1.15 -8.75 -0.62
CA MET A 17 1.59 -9.54 0.53
C MET A 17 1.56 -8.71 1.83
N ILE A 18 2.15 -7.51 1.79
CA ILE A 18 2.22 -6.61 2.96
C ILE A 18 0.82 -6.17 3.38
N THR A 19 0.05 -5.59 2.45
CA THR A 19 -1.28 -5.06 2.75
C THR A 19 -2.27 -6.15 3.11
N GLY A 20 -2.17 -7.34 2.50
CA GLY A 20 -2.97 -8.50 2.85
C GLY A 20 -2.69 -8.98 4.27
N LEU A 21 -1.41 -9.08 4.66
CA LEU A 21 -1.01 -9.43 6.03
C LEU A 21 -1.57 -8.42 7.05
N PHE A 22 -1.34 -7.12 6.85
CA PHE A 22 -1.81 -6.09 7.78
C PHE A 22 -3.34 -5.99 7.83
N THR A 23 -4.03 -6.16 6.70
CA THR A 23 -5.50 -6.19 6.68
C THR A 23 -6.03 -7.38 7.46
N PHE A 24 -5.46 -8.58 7.25
CA PHE A 24 -5.88 -9.78 7.96
C PHE A 24 -5.61 -9.69 9.46
N LEU A 25 -4.42 -9.24 9.86
CA LEU A 25 -4.09 -8.99 11.27
C LEU A 25 -5.03 -7.96 11.90
N GLY A 26 -5.32 -6.87 11.18
CA GLY A 26 -6.26 -5.84 11.65
C GLY A 26 -7.66 -6.41 11.87
N VAL A 27 -8.20 -7.16 10.90
CA VAL A 27 -9.52 -7.79 11.01
C VAL A 27 -9.54 -8.77 12.19
N PHE A 28 -8.52 -9.62 12.30
CA PHE A 28 -8.40 -10.57 13.42
C PHE A 28 -8.42 -9.84 14.77
N MET A 29 -7.64 -8.77 14.90
CA MET A 29 -7.58 -7.98 16.12
C MET A 29 -8.92 -7.30 16.47
N VAL A 30 -9.65 -6.76 15.49
CA VAL A 30 -10.99 -6.19 15.71
C VAL A 30 -11.98 -7.25 16.19
N ILE A 31 -11.88 -8.48 15.67
CA ILE A 31 -12.74 -9.59 16.09
C ILE A 31 -12.37 -10.05 17.52
N SER A 32 -11.08 -10.18 17.83
CA SER A 32 -10.61 -10.72 19.11
C SER A 32 -10.68 -9.73 20.27
N ALA A 33 -10.32 -8.46 20.05
CA ALA A 33 -10.25 -7.44 21.10
C ALA A 33 -11.57 -6.65 21.27
N GLY A 34 -12.54 -6.87 20.37
CA GLY A 34 -13.81 -6.14 20.34
C GLY A 34 -13.76 -4.85 19.52
N PHE A 35 -14.91 -4.16 19.44
CA PHE A 35 -15.08 -3.00 18.58
C PHE A 35 -14.27 -1.79 19.07
N ASN A 36 -13.26 -1.40 18.29
CA ASN A 36 -12.51 -0.15 18.47
C ASN A 36 -12.55 0.66 17.16
N PRO A 37 -13.17 1.84 17.13
CA PRO A 37 -13.27 2.68 15.93
C PRO A 37 -11.92 3.00 15.27
N MET A 38 -10.87 3.23 16.06
CA MET A 38 -9.53 3.54 15.52
C MET A 38 -8.92 2.34 14.80
N MET A 39 -9.13 1.13 15.33
CA MET A 39 -8.67 -0.10 14.69
C MET A 39 -9.44 -0.34 13.39
N LEU A 40 -10.75 -0.08 13.37
CA LEU A 40 -11.56 -0.18 12.15
C LEU A 40 -11.05 0.77 11.05
N VAL A 41 -10.76 2.03 11.39
CA VAL A 41 -10.19 2.98 10.43
C VAL A 41 -8.86 2.49 9.88
N SER A 42 -7.98 1.97 10.75
CA SER A 42 -6.71 1.37 10.32
C SER A 42 -6.93 0.21 9.35
N VAL A 43 -7.83 -0.72 9.67
CA VAL A 43 -8.20 -1.86 8.80
C VAL A 43 -8.73 -1.37 7.46
N MET A 44 -9.57 -0.33 7.43
CA MET A 44 -10.11 0.22 6.19
C MET A 44 -9.02 0.80 5.29
N ILE A 45 -8.04 1.50 5.88
CA ILE A 45 -6.92 2.07 5.12
C ILE A 45 -6.04 0.95 4.52
N TRP A 46 -5.66 -0.03 5.33
CA TRP A 46 -4.91 -1.20 4.84
C TRP A 46 -5.71 -1.99 3.79
N GLY A 47 -7.01 -2.15 4.00
CA GLY A 47 -7.93 -2.78 3.08
C GLY A 47 -8.03 -2.05 1.75
N ALA A 48 -8.02 -0.71 1.75
CA ALA A 48 -7.99 0.08 0.51
C ALA A 48 -6.70 -0.17 -0.30
N CYS A 49 -5.54 -0.23 0.36
CA CYS A 49 -4.26 -0.56 -0.28
C CYS A 49 -4.22 -2.02 -0.78
N PHE A 50 -4.86 -2.93 -0.05
CA PHE A 50 -5.03 -4.33 -0.47
C PHE A 50 -5.90 -4.42 -1.73
N ILE A 51 -7.06 -3.75 -1.75
CA ILE A 51 -7.95 -3.69 -2.92
C ILE A 51 -7.21 -3.07 -4.11
N HIS A 52 -6.46 -1.98 -3.91
CA HIS A 52 -5.63 -1.39 -4.96
C HIS A 52 -4.65 -2.41 -5.58
N SER A 53 -4.01 -3.23 -4.75
CA SER A 53 -3.09 -4.28 -5.19
C SER A 53 -3.81 -5.40 -5.97
N VAL A 54 -5.02 -5.79 -5.54
CA VAL A 54 -5.86 -6.76 -6.26
C VAL A 54 -6.30 -6.20 -7.63
N LEU A 55 -6.74 -4.95 -7.69
CA LEU A 55 -7.10 -4.30 -8.96
C LEU A 55 -5.88 -4.16 -9.89
N SER A 56 -4.70 -3.93 -9.32
CA SER A 56 -3.44 -3.90 -10.05
C SER A 56 -3.12 -5.25 -10.72
N LEU A 57 -3.40 -6.38 -10.05
CA LEU A 57 -3.29 -7.71 -10.66
C LEU A 57 -4.24 -7.90 -11.84
N TYR A 58 -5.50 -7.44 -11.72
CA TYR A 58 -6.44 -7.51 -12.85
C TYR A 58 -5.95 -6.68 -14.05
N LEU A 59 -5.39 -5.50 -13.81
CA LEU A 59 -4.76 -4.68 -14.85
C LEU A 59 -3.57 -5.40 -15.50
N GLN A 60 -2.70 -6.04 -14.71
CA GLN A 60 -1.59 -6.83 -15.26
C GLN A 60 -2.08 -7.97 -16.14
N ARG A 61 -3.14 -8.67 -15.72
CA ARG A 61 -3.75 -9.76 -16.50
C ARG A 61 -4.30 -9.25 -17.82
N SER A 62 -5.05 -8.15 -17.81
CA SER A 62 -5.63 -7.56 -19.03
C SER A 62 -4.56 -7.02 -19.99
N LEU A 63 -3.44 -6.50 -19.47
CA LEU A 63 -2.31 -6.05 -20.29
C LEU A 63 -1.54 -7.21 -20.95
N LEU A 64 -1.52 -8.39 -20.32
CA LEU A 64 -0.89 -9.59 -20.87
C LEU A 64 -1.79 -10.36 -21.83
N LEU A 65 -3.09 -10.37 -21.55
CA LEU A 65 -4.11 -11.06 -22.32
C LEU A 65 -5.15 -10.04 -22.78
N PRO A 66 -4.95 -9.38 -23.94
CA PRO A 66 -5.84 -8.32 -24.43
C PRO A 66 -7.29 -8.77 -24.64
N GLU A 67 -7.53 -10.07 -24.80
CA GLU A 67 -8.85 -10.70 -24.91
C GLU A 67 -9.64 -10.65 -23.58
N ILE A 68 -8.97 -10.41 -22.46
CA ILE A 68 -9.59 -10.30 -21.14
C ILE A 68 -9.67 -8.81 -20.79
N PRO A 69 -10.80 -8.12 -21.08
CA PRO A 69 -10.95 -6.72 -20.73
C PRO A 69 -11.06 -6.55 -19.20
N LEU A 70 -10.78 -5.33 -18.74
CA LEU A 70 -11.14 -4.93 -17.39
C LEU A 70 -12.66 -4.80 -17.27
N LYS A 71 -13.18 -5.11 -16.08
CA LYS A 71 -14.56 -4.75 -15.73
C LYS A 71 -14.68 -3.23 -15.71
N GLU A 72 -15.88 -2.73 -16.02
CA GLU A 72 -16.18 -1.30 -16.15
C GLU A 72 -15.77 -0.46 -14.93
N ASN A 73 -15.93 -1.01 -13.71
CA ASN A 73 -15.59 -0.33 -12.47
C ASN A 73 -14.09 -0.39 -12.10
N THR A 74 -13.31 -1.28 -12.74
CA THR A 74 -11.90 -1.51 -12.36
C THR A 74 -11.00 -0.29 -12.61
N PRO A 75 -11.05 0.41 -13.76
CA PRO A 75 -10.26 1.62 -13.98
C PRO A 75 -10.50 2.70 -12.93
N SER A 76 -11.76 3.00 -12.61
CA SER A 76 -12.14 3.97 -11.59
C SER A 76 -11.67 3.52 -10.20
N GLY A 77 -11.82 2.23 -9.89
CA GLY A 77 -11.32 1.64 -8.66
C GLY A 77 -9.80 1.78 -8.49
N ILE A 78 -9.02 1.54 -9.56
CA ILE A 78 -7.55 1.72 -9.53
C ILE A 78 -7.20 3.17 -9.24
N ARG A 79 -7.90 4.14 -9.86
CA ARG A 79 -7.67 5.57 -9.63
C ARG A 79 -7.94 5.96 -8.18
N ILE A 80 -9.13 5.65 -7.67
CA ILE A 80 -9.56 6.04 -6.31
C ILE A 80 -8.68 5.36 -5.25
N MET A 81 -8.55 4.03 -5.33
CA MET A 81 -7.76 3.28 -4.35
C MET A 81 -6.27 3.58 -4.47
N GLY A 82 -5.78 3.91 -5.67
CA GLY A 82 -4.41 4.34 -5.90
C GLY A 82 -4.10 5.68 -5.25
N VAL A 83 -5.02 6.65 -5.30
CA VAL A 83 -4.87 7.93 -4.58
C VAL A 83 -4.82 7.71 -3.07
N ILE A 84 -5.73 6.87 -2.54
CA ILE A 84 -5.71 6.51 -1.11
C ILE A 84 -4.38 5.85 -0.74
N THR A 85 -3.88 4.95 -1.58
CA THR A 85 -2.60 4.26 -1.37
C THR A 85 -1.41 5.23 -1.40
N LEU A 86 -1.44 6.25 -2.26
CA LEU A 86 -0.40 7.29 -2.28
C LEU A 86 -0.44 8.17 -1.04
N LEU A 87 -1.62 8.60 -0.60
CA LEU A 87 -1.77 9.38 0.64
C LEU A 87 -1.27 8.59 1.85
N PHE A 88 -1.62 7.30 1.92
CA PHE A 88 -1.15 6.44 2.99
C PHE A 88 0.36 6.17 2.91
N GLY A 89 0.91 5.94 1.71
CA GLY A 89 2.35 5.84 1.50
C GLY A 89 3.10 7.10 1.94
N ALA A 90 2.56 8.29 1.65
CA ALA A 90 3.12 9.55 2.11
C ALA A 90 3.05 9.69 3.64
N LEU A 91 1.94 9.27 4.28
CA LEU A 91 1.83 9.23 5.73
C LEU A 91 2.90 8.31 6.36
N LEU A 92 3.06 7.10 5.84
CA LEU A 92 4.08 6.15 6.31
C LEU A 92 5.50 6.69 6.10
N PHE A 93 5.74 7.43 4.99
CA PHE A 93 7.01 8.09 4.75
C PHE A 93 7.31 9.12 5.85
N LEU A 94 6.36 10.01 6.13
CA LEU A 94 6.48 11.03 7.16
C LEU A 94 6.69 10.44 8.55
N LEU A 95 5.99 9.35 8.87
CA LEU A 95 6.18 8.63 10.13
C LEU A 95 7.58 8.01 10.22
N GLY A 96 8.06 7.37 9.16
CA GLY A 96 9.40 6.76 9.12
C GLY A 96 10.51 7.81 9.25
N VAL A 97 10.45 8.91 8.50
CA VAL A 97 11.42 10.01 8.63
C VAL A 97 11.30 10.69 9.99
N GLY A 98 10.08 10.95 10.46
CA GLY A 98 9.81 11.61 11.72
C GLY A 98 10.43 10.87 12.90
N LEU A 99 10.24 9.54 12.97
CA LEU A 99 10.82 8.70 14.03
C LEU A 99 12.35 8.74 14.05
N LEU A 100 13.00 8.76 12.88
CA LEU A 100 14.46 8.88 12.79
C LEU A 100 14.94 10.25 13.29
N ALA A 101 14.20 11.30 12.94
CA ALA A 101 14.52 12.69 13.27
C ALA A 101 14.19 13.09 14.71
N LEU A 102 13.52 12.24 15.50
CA LEU A 102 13.16 12.57 16.89
C LEU A 102 14.41 12.83 17.76
N PRO A 103 14.36 13.84 18.64
CA PRO A 103 15.36 14.04 19.69
C PRO A 103 15.46 12.81 20.62
N PRO A 104 16.64 12.55 21.22
CA PRO A 104 16.84 11.40 22.12
C PRO A 104 15.85 11.31 23.28
N GLU A 105 15.43 12.46 23.83
CA GLU A 105 14.49 12.55 24.95
C GLU A 105 13.10 12.07 24.52
N VAL A 106 12.62 12.55 23.38
CA VAL A 106 11.31 12.15 22.82
C VAL A 106 11.32 10.68 22.39
N LYS A 107 12.46 10.16 21.89
CA LYS A 107 12.60 8.73 21.57
C LYS A 107 12.38 7.85 22.79
N LYS A 108 12.84 8.26 23.98
CA LYS A 108 12.61 7.52 25.23
C LYS A 108 11.13 7.49 25.60
N GLU A 109 10.44 8.64 25.51
CA GLU A 109 9.01 8.72 25.80
C GLU A 109 8.18 7.84 24.86
N VAL A 110 8.45 7.88 23.55
CA VAL A 110 7.77 7.02 22.56
C VAL A 110 7.99 5.55 22.86
N VAL A 111 9.22 5.15 23.21
CA VAL A 111 9.57 3.75 23.52
C VAL A 111 8.87 3.27 24.79
N GLN A 112 8.77 4.12 25.81
CA GLN A 112 8.00 3.82 27.02
C GLN A 112 6.51 3.65 26.71
N GLN A 113 5.93 4.49 25.85
CA GLN A 113 4.54 4.34 25.41
C GLN A 113 4.28 3.06 24.62
N LEU A 114 5.29 2.57 23.90
CA LEU A 114 5.24 1.27 23.20
C LEU A 114 5.45 0.08 24.13
N GLY A 115 5.70 0.30 25.44
CA GLY A 115 6.00 -0.77 26.40
C GLY A 115 7.33 -1.46 26.15
N ALA A 116 8.29 -0.77 25.52
CA ALA A 116 9.62 -1.29 25.24
C ALA A 116 10.68 -0.57 26.10
N ASP A 117 11.80 -1.23 26.37
CA ASP A 117 12.90 -0.67 27.19
C ASP A 117 14.04 -0.11 26.34
N ASN A 118 14.07 -0.41 25.04
CA ASN A 118 15.20 -0.10 24.17
C ASN A 118 14.80 0.79 22.99
N THR A 119 15.35 2.00 22.97
CA THR A 119 15.16 2.97 21.87
C THR A 119 15.66 2.49 20.51
N ALA A 120 16.53 1.48 20.49
CA ALA A 120 16.99 0.85 19.25
C ALA A 120 15.86 0.21 18.43
N ILE A 121 14.68 -0.06 19.00
CA ILE A 121 13.52 -0.58 18.27
C ILE A 121 12.92 0.44 17.29
N LEU A 122 13.15 1.74 17.52
CA LEU A 122 12.60 2.79 16.67
C LEU A 122 13.25 2.81 15.28
N THR A 123 14.54 2.49 15.19
CA THR A 123 15.26 2.46 13.90
C THR A 123 14.69 1.40 12.93
N PRO A 124 14.60 0.10 13.28
CA PRO A 124 14.03 -0.90 12.38
C PRO A 124 12.55 -0.62 12.08
N MET A 125 11.77 -0.09 13.03
CA MET A 125 10.39 0.32 12.80
C MET A 125 10.30 1.45 11.76
N SER A 126 11.18 2.45 11.86
CA SER A 126 11.28 3.54 10.89
C SER A 126 11.64 3.03 9.50
N VAL A 127 12.65 2.15 9.41
CA VAL A 127 13.07 1.53 8.14
C VAL A 127 11.93 0.73 7.52
N MET A 128 11.15 -0.01 8.33
CA MET A 128 9.98 -0.73 7.87
C MET A 128 8.92 0.21 7.27
N PHE A 129 8.60 1.32 7.93
CA PHE A 129 7.65 2.31 7.40
C PHE A 129 8.12 2.92 6.09
N LEU A 130 9.40 3.27 5.97
CA LEU A 130 9.98 3.80 4.74
C LEU A 130 9.93 2.76 3.61
N LEU A 131 10.24 1.49 3.90
CA LEU A 131 10.18 0.42 2.91
C LEU A 131 8.76 0.18 2.40
N ILE A 132 7.78 0.10 3.30
CA ILE A 132 6.37 -0.08 2.92
C ILE A 132 5.89 1.12 2.12
N SER A 133 6.19 2.34 2.56
CA SER A 133 5.87 3.56 1.84
C SER A 133 6.40 3.54 0.41
N PHE A 134 7.67 3.17 0.24
CA PHE A 134 8.29 3.03 -1.07
C PHE A 134 7.56 2.01 -1.95
N ILE A 135 7.27 0.82 -1.41
CA ILE A 135 6.58 -0.25 -2.15
C ILE A 135 5.18 0.20 -2.61
N LEU A 136 4.38 0.78 -1.71
CA LEU A 136 3.03 1.24 -2.01
C LEU A 136 3.04 2.38 -3.03
N THR A 137 3.93 3.34 -2.86
CA THR A 137 4.06 4.49 -3.75
C THR A 137 4.46 4.08 -5.16
N PHE A 138 5.45 3.19 -5.30
CA PHE A 138 5.85 2.68 -6.60
C PHE A 138 4.77 1.82 -7.25
N ASN A 139 4.08 0.97 -6.49
CA ASN A 139 2.97 0.18 -6.99
C ASN A 139 1.84 1.07 -7.54
N ALA A 140 1.43 2.10 -6.79
CA ALA A 140 0.40 3.05 -7.22
C ALA A 140 0.81 3.81 -8.50
N ASN A 141 2.02 4.36 -8.55
CA ASN A 141 2.51 5.08 -9.72
C ASN A 141 2.60 4.19 -10.97
N LEU A 142 3.10 2.96 -10.82
CA LEU A 142 3.13 2.00 -11.93
C LEU A 142 1.71 1.61 -12.37
N SER A 143 0.78 1.41 -11.43
CA SER A 143 -0.62 1.13 -11.77
C SER A 143 -1.26 2.25 -12.59
N PHE A 144 -0.99 3.52 -12.27
CA PHE A 144 -1.50 4.66 -13.03
C PHE A 144 -0.91 4.75 -14.44
N ARG A 145 0.40 4.55 -14.54
CA ARG A 145 1.09 4.51 -15.84
C ARG A 145 0.51 3.41 -16.74
N PHE A 146 0.40 2.19 -16.21
CA PHE A 146 -0.10 1.04 -16.96
C PHE A 146 -1.61 1.11 -17.21
N LEU A 147 -2.37 1.77 -16.35
CA LEU A 147 -3.78 2.04 -16.59
C LEU A 147 -3.95 3.01 -17.75
N ARG A 148 -3.14 4.08 -17.82
CA ARG A 148 -3.15 5.02 -18.94
C ARG A 148 -2.80 4.32 -20.26
N GLU A 149 -1.80 3.44 -20.23
CA GLU A 149 -1.43 2.63 -21.40
C GLU A 149 -2.56 1.68 -21.81
N TRP A 150 -3.23 1.04 -20.86
CA TRP A 150 -4.39 0.19 -21.11
C TRP A 150 -5.56 0.98 -21.72
N THR A 151 -5.87 2.17 -21.18
CA THR A 151 -6.93 3.05 -21.69
C THR A 151 -6.66 3.47 -23.13
N GLN A 152 -5.45 3.94 -23.44
CA GLN A 152 -5.06 4.33 -24.81
C GLN A 152 -5.20 3.19 -25.82
N ARG A 153 -4.87 1.95 -25.43
CA ARG A 153 -5.01 0.76 -26.29
C ARG A 153 -6.45 0.37 -26.57
N ASN A 154 -7.40 0.77 -25.73
CA ASN A 154 -8.81 0.42 -25.87
C ASN A 154 -9.66 1.56 -26.43
N GLU A 155 -9.30 2.82 -26.17
CA GLU A 155 -9.89 3.99 -26.85
C GLU A 155 -9.57 3.98 -28.35
N GLY A 156 -8.38 3.53 -28.76
CA GLY A 156 -8.04 3.35 -30.17
C GLY A 156 -8.68 2.14 -30.86
N LYS A 157 -9.53 1.37 -30.17
CA LYS A 157 -10.28 0.22 -30.69
C LYS A 157 -11.79 0.45 -30.77
N GLN A 158 -12.27 1.62 -30.32
CA GLN A 158 -13.65 2.08 -30.50
C GLN A 158 -13.73 2.97 -31.74
#